data_AF-A0A060BR64-F1
#
_entry.id   AF-A0A060BR64-F1
#
_cell.length_a   1.000
_cell.length_b   1.000
_cell.length_c   1.000
_cell.angle_alpha   90.00
_cell.angle_beta   90.00
_cell.angle_gamma   90.00
#
_symmetry.space_group_name_H-M   'P 1'
#
loop_
_entity.id
_entity.type
_entity.pdbx_description
1 polymer ?
#
loop_
_entity_poly.entity_id
_entity_poly.type
_entity_poly.pdbx_seq_one_letter_code
_entity_poly.pdbx_strand_id
1 'polypeptide(L)'
;DPGEVHARDSACVLIESGSDDNRFLENDCRYGGDGIFVRVLNGWVSTGNHFEGNDCSYANNNCVEAWSPRNIWIRNRANHGSYGFWLGASDKNVLIENEASFNGLPDGAHNSPHLPNDGHAGIVFMFGPSSHTVLRDNRCEGNNGAGIAAVGDLE
;
A
#
# COMPACT_ATOMS: atom_id res chain seq x y z
N ASP A 1 -7.64 -19.19 -18.32
CA ASP A 1 -7.78 -19.43 -16.88
C ASP A 1 -6.42 -19.18 -16.26
N PRO A 2 -6.15 -17.96 -15.75
CA PRO A 2 -4.79 -17.55 -15.42
C PRO A 2 -4.37 -17.96 -14.00
N GLY A 3 -5.10 -18.83 -13.29
CA GLY A 3 -4.61 -19.46 -12.05
C GLY A 3 -4.29 -18.50 -10.89
N GLU A 4 -4.54 -17.20 -11.07
CA GLU A 4 -4.29 -16.16 -10.10
C GLU A 4 -5.61 -15.86 -9.38
N VAL A 5 -5.68 -16.23 -8.11
CA VAL A 5 -6.85 -15.96 -7.28
C VAL A 5 -6.72 -14.54 -6.72
N HIS A 6 -6.73 -13.52 -7.58
CA HIS A 6 -6.95 -12.10 -7.20
C HIS A 6 -8.40 -11.83 -6.76
N ALA A 7 -9.10 -12.85 -6.23
CA ALA A 7 -10.54 -12.80 -5.95
C ALA A 7 -10.90 -12.01 -4.66
N ARG A 8 -10.09 -11.01 -4.29
CA ARG A 8 -10.36 -10.12 -3.14
C ARG A 8 -10.03 -8.64 -3.40
N ASP A 9 -9.81 -8.23 -4.65
CA ASP A 9 -9.47 -6.84 -4.99
C ASP A 9 -10.73 -5.94 -4.96
N SER A 10 -11.35 -5.85 -3.79
CA SER A 10 -12.27 -4.77 -3.46
C SER A 10 -11.47 -3.70 -2.73
N ALA A 11 -11.79 -2.42 -2.93
CA ALA A 11 -11.17 -1.32 -2.20
C ALA A 11 -12.25 -0.38 -1.67
N CYS A 12 -11.97 0.31 -0.57
CA CYS A 12 -12.83 1.42 -0.13
C CYS A 12 -12.76 2.57 -1.14
N VAL A 13 -11.53 2.92 -1.56
CA VAL A 13 -11.30 3.88 -2.65
C VAL A 13 -10.41 3.25 -3.70
N LEU A 14 -10.90 3.21 -4.94
CA LEU A 14 -10.15 2.77 -6.12
C LEU A 14 -9.83 3.97 -7.01
N ILE A 15 -8.54 4.12 -7.35
CA ILE A 15 -8.02 5.15 -8.25
C ILE A 15 -7.38 4.44 -9.44
N GLU A 16 -7.90 4.69 -10.64
CA GLU A 16 -7.44 4.00 -11.85
C GLU A 16 -7.50 4.88 -13.10
N SER A 17 -6.80 4.43 -14.15
CA SER A 17 -6.92 4.92 -15.52
C SER A 17 -6.75 6.45 -15.72
N GLY A 18 -5.62 7.00 -15.28
CA GLY A 18 -5.31 8.43 -15.48
C GLY A 18 -6.06 9.36 -14.54
N SER A 19 -6.46 8.84 -13.37
CA SER A 19 -7.03 9.64 -12.29
C SER A 19 -5.92 10.42 -11.59
N ASP A 20 -5.52 11.52 -12.19
CA ASP A 20 -4.34 12.30 -11.80
C ASP A 20 -4.70 13.53 -10.96
N ASP A 21 -3.74 13.99 -10.15
CA ASP A 21 -3.77 15.26 -9.42
C ASP A 21 -4.99 15.45 -8.47
N ASN A 22 -5.56 14.37 -7.97
CA ASN A 22 -6.67 14.40 -7.01
C ASN A 22 -6.18 14.56 -5.57
N ARG A 23 -7.11 14.93 -4.67
CA ARG A 23 -6.86 15.09 -3.24
C ARG A 23 -7.84 14.26 -2.43
N PHE A 24 -7.32 13.35 -1.60
CA PHE A 24 -8.08 12.49 -0.70
C PHE A 24 -7.64 12.77 0.73
N LEU A 25 -8.49 13.47 1.46
CA LEU A 25 -8.15 14.04 2.76
C LEU A 25 -9.08 13.48 3.84
N GLU A 26 -8.51 12.98 4.93
CA GLU A 26 -9.22 12.67 6.18
C GLU A 26 -10.40 11.68 6.02
N ASN A 27 -10.29 10.73 5.10
CA ASN A 27 -11.32 9.71 4.89
C ASN A 27 -11.19 8.55 5.89
N ASP A 28 -12.33 7.98 6.29
CA ASP A 28 -12.39 6.70 6.99
C ASP A 28 -12.55 5.58 5.95
N CYS A 29 -11.48 4.83 5.72
CA CYS A 29 -11.39 3.72 4.76
C CYS A 29 -11.21 2.37 5.46
N ARG A 30 -11.59 2.26 6.75
CA ARG A 30 -11.40 1.04 7.55
C ARG A 30 -12.34 -0.09 7.14
N TYR A 31 -11.92 -1.33 7.38
CA TYR A 31 -12.74 -2.55 7.23
C TYR A 31 -13.20 -2.88 5.79
N GLY A 32 -12.69 -2.18 4.77
CA GLY A 32 -12.86 -2.54 3.36
C GLY A 32 -12.01 -3.75 2.96
N GLY A 33 -11.91 -4.02 1.65
CA GLY A 33 -10.88 -4.91 1.11
C GLY A 33 -9.51 -4.25 1.30
N ASP A 34 -8.99 -3.60 0.26
CA ASP A 34 -7.95 -2.59 0.45
C ASP A 34 -8.56 -1.29 1.00
N GLY A 35 -7.81 -0.55 1.80
CA GLY A 35 -8.22 0.79 2.21
C GLY A 35 -8.23 1.73 1.00
N ILE A 36 -7.05 2.00 0.45
CA ILE A 36 -6.88 2.77 -0.78
C ILE A 36 -6.08 1.95 -1.78
N PHE A 37 -6.61 1.81 -3.00
CA PHE A 37 -5.95 1.11 -4.09
C PHE A 37 -5.73 2.04 -5.29
N VAL A 38 -4.46 2.30 -5.62
CA VAL A 38 -4.05 3.00 -6.85
C VAL A 38 -3.56 1.97 -7.87
N ARG A 39 -4.43 1.63 -8.82
CA ARG A 39 -4.18 0.57 -9.79
C ARG A 39 -3.74 1.13 -11.14
N VAL A 40 -2.76 0.47 -11.76
CA VAL A 40 -2.45 0.65 -13.18
C VAL A 40 -3.37 -0.26 -13.98
N LEU A 41 -4.23 0.33 -14.80
CA LEU A 41 -5.16 -0.41 -15.64
C LEU A 41 -5.18 0.18 -17.04
N ASN A 42 -5.28 -0.69 -18.06
CA ASN A 42 -5.33 -0.32 -19.48
C ASN A 42 -4.07 0.44 -19.97
N GLY A 43 -2.92 0.22 -19.33
CA GLY A 43 -1.67 0.91 -19.67
C GLY A 43 -1.56 2.34 -19.15
N TRP A 44 -2.47 2.76 -18.25
CA TRP A 44 -2.50 4.09 -17.66
C TRP A 44 -2.16 4.04 -16.18
N VAL A 45 -1.22 4.89 -15.78
CA VAL A 45 -0.91 5.18 -14.37
C VAL A 45 -1.88 6.23 -13.83
N SER A 46 -1.94 6.34 -12.50
CA SER A 46 -2.61 7.46 -11.80
C SER A 46 -1.61 8.17 -10.89
N THR A 47 -1.27 9.41 -11.21
CA THR A 47 -0.08 10.12 -10.71
C THR A 47 -0.41 11.49 -10.13
N GLY A 48 0.47 12.04 -9.29
CA GLY A 48 0.29 13.37 -8.72
C GLY A 48 -0.80 13.47 -7.65
N ASN A 49 -1.41 12.34 -7.26
CA ASN A 49 -2.45 12.34 -6.24
C ASN A 49 -1.87 12.60 -4.85
N HIS A 50 -2.63 13.30 -4.02
CA HIS A 50 -2.28 13.63 -2.64
C HIS A 50 -3.27 12.97 -1.68
N PHE A 51 -2.76 12.03 -0.88
CA PHE A 51 -3.47 11.32 0.18
C PHE A 51 -2.98 11.79 1.55
N GLU A 52 -3.84 12.43 2.33
CA GLU A 52 -3.46 12.98 3.63
C GLU A 52 -4.46 12.65 4.74
N GLY A 53 -3.97 12.14 5.87
CA GLY A 53 -4.79 11.93 7.06
C GLY A 53 -5.87 10.85 6.93
N ASN A 54 -5.82 10.00 5.89
CA ASN A 54 -6.80 8.92 5.72
C ASN A 54 -6.52 7.78 6.71
N ASP A 55 -7.57 7.15 7.21
CA ASP A 55 -7.48 5.96 8.05
C ASP A 55 -7.85 4.72 7.24
N CYS A 56 -6.83 3.97 6.84
CA CYS A 56 -6.94 2.73 6.08
C CYS A 56 -6.78 1.50 6.98
N SER A 57 -6.84 1.66 8.30
CA SER A 57 -6.56 0.59 9.25
C SER A 57 -7.61 -0.53 9.22
N TYR A 58 -7.22 -1.74 9.60
CA TYR A 58 -8.10 -2.92 9.64
C TYR A 58 -8.71 -3.28 8.28
N ALA A 59 -8.05 -2.89 7.19
CA ALA A 59 -8.36 -3.39 5.85
C ALA A 59 -8.25 -4.92 5.84
N ASN A 60 -9.19 -5.61 5.19
CA ASN A 60 -9.18 -7.07 5.08
C ASN A 60 -8.02 -7.57 4.19
N ASN A 61 -7.51 -6.68 3.33
CA ASN A 61 -6.35 -6.90 2.47
C ASN A 61 -5.23 -5.92 2.85
N ASN A 62 -4.78 -5.06 1.94
CA ASN A 62 -3.74 -4.07 2.20
C ASN A 62 -4.37 -2.77 2.70
N CYS A 63 -3.76 -2.10 3.68
CA CYS A 63 -4.25 -0.78 4.06
C CYS A 63 -4.11 0.18 2.88
N VAL A 64 -2.94 0.22 2.26
CA VAL A 64 -2.70 0.92 1.00
C VAL A 64 -2.01 -0.02 0.02
N GLU A 65 -2.57 -0.11 -1.19
CA GLU A 65 -1.92 -0.72 -2.33
C GLU A 65 -1.75 0.31 -3.45
N ALA A 66 -0.53 0.48 -3.96
CA ALA A 66 -0.30 1.42 -5.04
C ALA A 66 0.70 0.88 -6.05
N TRP A 67 0.33 0.99 -7.32
CA TRP A 67 1.13 0.57 -8.48
C TRP A 67 1.53 1.74 -9.37
N SER A 68 1.45 2.97 -8.87
CA SER A 68 1.63 4.18 -9.68
C SER A 68 2.63 5.18 -9.09
N PRO A 69 3.37 5.90 -9.95
CA PRO A 69 4.44 6.80 -9.53
C PRO A 69 3.93 8.18 -9.08
N ARG A 70 4.80 8.90 -8.35
CA ARG A 70 4.63 10.32 -7.95
C ARG A 70 3.35 10.62 -7.15
N ASN A 71 2.87 9.67 -6.35
CA ASN A 71 1.82 9.96 -5.39
C ASN A 71 2.42 10.37 -4.03
N ILE A 72 1.69 11.21 -3.30
CA ILE A 72 2.11 11.79 -2.02
C ILE A 72 1.20 11.27 -0.92
N TRP A 73 1.81 10.71 0.13
CA TRP A 73 1.14 10.09 1.26
C TRP A 73 1.63 10.76 2.56
N ILE A 74 0.76 11.51 3.22
CA ILE A 74 1.11 12.28 4.42
C ILE A 74 0.19 11.92 5.59
N ARG A 75 0.76 11.54 6.74
CA ARG A 75 0.02 11.33 7.99
C ARG A 75 -1.18 10.37 7.88
N ASN A 76 -1.15 9.41 6.95
CA ASN A 76 -2.16 8.37 6.85
C ASN A 76 -1.92 7.28 7.90
N ARG A 77 -2.98 6.59 8.31
CA ARG A 77 -2.90 5.42 9.19
C ARG A 77 -3.17 4.16 8.39
N ALA A 78 -2.25 3.22 8.45
CA ALA A 78 -2.24 2.00 7.67
C ALA A 78 -1.85 0.82 8.57
N ASN A 79 -2.71 0.56 9.56
CA ASN A 79 -2.43 -0.38 10.63
C ASN A 79 -3.32 -1.63 10.55
N HIS A 80 -2.85 -2.75 11.09
CA HIS A 80 -3.64 -3.97 11.24
C HIS A 80 -4.23 -4.56 9.94
N GLY A 81 -3.62 -4.27 8.78
CA GLY A 81 -3.90 -4.96 7.52
C GLY A 81 -2.86 -6.04 7.21
N SER A 82 -2.86 -6.54 5.98
CA SER A 82 -1.81 -7.41 5.44
C SER A 82 -0.50 -6.64 5.36
N TYR A 83 -0.41 -5.64 4.49
CA TYR A 83 0.65 -4.62 4.49
C TYR A 83 0.05 -3.27 4.86
N GLY A 84 0.83 -2.41 5.52
CA GLY A 84 0.44 -1.01 5.69
C GLY A 84 0.46 -0.28 4.34
N PHE A 85 1.60 -0.32 3.67
CA PHE A 85 1.76 0.16 2.30
C PHE A 85 2.43 -0.91 1.46
N TRP A 86 1.72 -1.42 0.45
CA TRP A 86 2.29 -2.22 -0.63
C TRP A 86 2.47 -1.35 -1.86
N LEU A 87 3.72 -1.08 -2.21
CA LEU A 87 4.09 -0.15 -3.28
C LEU A 87 4.84 -0.87 -4.39
N GLY A 88 4.12 -1.25 -5.45
CA GLY A 88 4.70 -1.82 -6.68
C GLY A 88 4.93 -0.76 -7.75
N ALA A 89 5.99 -0.91 -8.56
CA ALA A 89 6.36 0.04 -9.64
C ALA A 89 6.19 1.54 -9.29
N SER A 90 6.46 1.90 -8.03
CA SER A 90 6.02 3.15 -7.40
C SER A 90 7.13 4.20 -7.33
N ASP A 91 7.73 4.53 -8.47
CA ASP A 91 8.78 5.54 -8.56
C ASP A 91 8.35 6.91 -7.99
N LYS A 92 9.27 7.61 -7.33
CA LYS A 92 9.11 9.00 -6.87
C LYS A 92 7.92 9.21 -5.94
N ASN A 93 7.45 8.18 -5.25
CA ASN A 93 6.44 8.34 -4.22
C ASN A 93 7.04 9.06 -3.01
N VAL A 94 6.22 9.78 -2.26
CA VAL A 94 6.63 10.49 -1.05
C VAL A 94 5.75 10.03 0.10
N LEU A 95 6.35 9.43 1.12
CA LEU A 95 5.69 8.95 2.33
C LEU A 95 6.26 9.72 3.53
N ILE A 96 5.48 10.61 4.11
CA ILE A 96 5.89 11.43 5.25
C ILE A 96 4.93 11.25 6.42
N GLU A 97 5.46 10.98 7.62
CA GLU A 97 4.70 10.94 8.88
C GLU A 97 3.52 9.95 8.90
N ASN A 98 3.50 8.95 8.00
CA ASN A 98 2.47 7.92 8.01
C ASN A 98 2.73 6.93 9.15
N GLU A 99 1.66 6.27 9.61
CA GLU A 99 1.73 5.16 10.54
C GLU A 99 1.43 3.86 9.79
N ALA A 100 2.33 2.89 9.88
CA ALA A 100 2.20 1.59 9.26
C ALA A 100 2.66 0.50 10.25
N SER A 101 1.80 0.21 11.22
CA SER A 101 2.11 -0.57 12.40
C SER A 101 1.16 -1.76 12.57
N PHE A 102 1.65 -2.81 13.21
CA PHE A 102 0.88 -4.01 13.56
C PHE A 102 0.23 -4.71 12.34
N ASN A 103 0.87 -4.65 11.18
CA ASN A 103 0.44 -5.33 9.96
C ASN A 103 0.96 -6.77 9.93
N GLY A 104 0.23 -7.67 9.26
CA GLY A 104 0.60 -9.08 9.08
C GLY A 104 0.44 -9.96 10.32
N LEU A 105 -0.18 -9.48 11.40
CA LEU A 105 -0.24 -10.21 12.68
C LEU A 105 -0.88 -11.60 12.53
N PRO A 106 -0.41 -12.65 13.23
CA PRO A 106 -0.82 -14.05 12.98
C PRO A 106 -2.33 -14.35 13.02
N ASP A 107 -3.12 -13.53 13.70
CA ASP A 107 -4.58 -13.64 13.85
C ASP A 107 -5.38 -12.82 12.81
N GLY A 108 -4.71 -12.05 11.96
CA GLY A 108 -5.31 -11.23 10.91
C GLY A 108 -5.70 -12.00 9.65
N ALA A 109 -6.56 -11.37 8.83
CA ALA A 109 -6.81 -11.82 7.47
C ALA A 109 -5.68 -11.32 6.58
N HIS A 110 -4.95 -12.25 5.95
CA HIS A 110 -3.78 -11.92 5.13
C HIS A 110 -3.98 -12.25 3.67
N ASN A 111 -3.57 -11.33 2.82
CA ASN A 111 -3.42 -11.53 1.40
C ASN A 111 -1.93 -11.59 1.03
N SER A 112 -1.60 -12.43 0.04
CA SER A 112 -0.33 -12.48 -0.69
C SER A 112 0.94 -12.21 0.14
N PRO A 113 1.30 -13.11 1.09
CA PRO A 113 2.56 -12.99 1.82
C PRO A 113 3.74 -13.22 0.88
N HIS A 114 4.62 -12.22 0.76
CA HIS A 114 5.78 -12.26 -0.15
C HIS A 114 7.12 -12.05 0.56
N LEU A 115 7.11 -11.84 1.87
CA LEU A 115 8.35 -11.76 2.67
C LEU A 115 8.67 -13.12 3.32
N PRO A 116 9.92 -13.35 3.75
CA PRO A 116 10.32 -14.62 4.36
C PRO A 116 9.38 -15.07 5.49
N ASN A 117 9.15 -16.38 5.58
CA ASN A 117 8.25 -17.02 6.56
C ASN A 117 6.79 -16.56 6.46
N ASP A 118 6.31 -16.37 5.23
CA ASP A 118 4.96 -15.88 4.94
C ASP A 118 4.66 -14.52 5.61
N GLY A 119 5.68 -13.68 5.72
CA GLY A 119 5.61 -12.40 6.43
C GLY A 119 5.09 -11.24 5.57
N HIS A 120 4.78 -10.15 6.26
CA HIS A 120 4.35 -8.87 5.67
C HIS A 120 5.20 -7.71 6.20
N ALA A 121 4.85 -6.48 5.83
CA ALA A 121 5.55 -5.29 6.30
C ALA A 121 4.64 -4.11 6.59
N GLY A 122 5.15 -3.17 7.39
CA GLY A 122 4.58 -1.85 7.49
C GLY A 122 4.59 -1.15 6.12
N ILE A 123 5.76 -0.98 5.53
CA ILE A 123 5.91 -0.41 4.19
C ILE A 123 6.78 -1.34 3.35
N VAL A 124 6.33 -1.69 2.15
CA VAL A 124 7.11 -2.53 1.23
C VAL A 124 7.14 -1.96 -0.18
N PHE A 125 8.32 -2.02 -0.79
CA PHE A 125 8.53 -1.83 -2.22
C PHE A 125 8.87 -3.19 -2.83
N MET A 126 8.05 -3.67 -3.77
CA MET A 126 8.26 -4.95 -4.45
C MET A 126 7.60 -4.94 -5.83
N PHE A 127 8.04 -5.80 -6.74
CA PHE A 127 7.47 -5.97 -8.08
C PHE A 127 7.53 -4.69 -8.94
N GLY A 128 8.74 -4.37 -9.39
CA GLY A 128 9.04 -3.24 -10.25
C GLY A 128 9.83 -2.12 -9.54
N PRO A 129 10.17 -1.06 -10.28
CA PRO A 129 11.07 -0.03 -9.80
C PRO A 129 10.45 0.84 -8.69
N SER A 130 11.28 1.27 -7.75
CA SER A 130 10.96 2.35 -6.80
C SER A 130 12.15 3.30 -6.65
N SER A 131 12.49 3.97 -7.73
CA SER A 131 13.54 4.96 -7.79
C SER A 131 13.08 6.31 -7.22
N HIS A 132 13.98 7.01 -6.53
CA HIS A 132 13.77 8.38 -6.03
C HIS A 132 12.58 8.55 -5.09
N THR A 133 12.13 7.48 -4.44
CA THR A 133 11.09 7.53 -3.41
C THR A 133 11.65 8.09 -2.10
N VAL A 134 10.85 8.89 -1.39
CA VAL A 134 11.22 9.46 -0.09
C VAL A 134 10.34 8.85 1.00
N LEU A 135 10.99 8.33 2.05
CA LEU A 135 10.34 7.96 3.31
C LEU A 135 10.95 8.82 4.40
N ARG A 136 10.12 9.56 5.15
CA ARG A 136 10.58 10.41 6.24
C ARG A 136 9.57 10.39 7.39
N ASP A 137 10.07 10.23 8.61
CA ASP A 137 9.29 10.32 9.85
C ASP A 137 8.08 9.37 9.94
N ASN A 138 8.03 8.31 9.12
CA ASN A 138 6.98 7.29 9.21
C ASN A 138 7.22 6.39 10.43
N ARG A 139 6.15 6.03 11.14
CA ARG A 139 6.19 5.07 12.24
C ARG A 139 5.85 3.67 11.73
N CYS A 140 6.78 2.75 11.87
CA CYS A 140 6.56 1.32 11.59
C CYS A 140 6.91 0.51 12.84
N GLU A 141 5.90 0.01 13.54
CA GLU A 141 6.06 -0.69 14.82
C GLU A 141 5.24 -1.98 14.86
N GLY A 142 5.77 -3.03 15.47
CA GLY A 142 4.99 -4.24 15.78
C GLY A 142 4.45 -5.02 14.58
N ASN A 143 4.95 -4.77 13.36
CA ASN A 143 4.59 -5.54 12.17
C ASN A 143 5.13 -6.97 12.28
N ASN A 144 4.37 -7.95 11.79
CA ASN A 144 4.81 -9.34 11.68
C ASN A 144 5.65 -9.53 10.41
N GLY A 145 6.90 -9.09 10.51
CA GLY A 145 7.86 -9.07 9.42
C GLY A 145 8.66 -7.77 9.46
N ALA A 146 8.82 -7.11 8.32
CA ALA A 146 9.66 -5.91 8.25
C ALA A 146 8.89 -4.65 8.69
N GLY A 147 9.59 -3.68 9.30
CA GLY A 147 9.07 -2.32 9.39
C GLY A 147 8.98 -1.68 8.00
N ILE A 148 10.13 -1.67 7.30
CA ILE A 148 10.26 -1.24 5.91
C ILE A 148 11.02 -2.34 5.16
N ALA A 149 10.52 -2.75 3.99
CA ALA A 149 11.18 -3.69 3.10
C ALA A 149 11.35 -3.10 1.70
N ALA A 150 12.51 -3.29 1.08
CA ALA A 150 12.74 -3.06 -0.33
C ALA A 150 13.20 -4.38 -0.94
N VAL A 151 12.37 -4.95 -1.79
CA VAL A 151 12.58 -6.25 -2.42
C VAL A 151 12.84 -6.02 -3.90
N GLY A 152 14.03 -6.39 -4.36
CA GLY A 152 14.34 -6.36 -5.78
C GLY A 152 13.52 -7.39 -6.55
N ASP A 153 13.38 -7.20 -7.86
CA ASP A 153 12.75 -8.20 -8.70
C ASP A 153 13.55 -9.51 -8.62
N LEU A 154 12.84 -10.62 -8.35
CA LEU A 154 13.40 -11.96 -8.47
C LEU A 154 13.48 -12.30 -9.97
N GLU A 155 14.59 -12.91 -10.39
CA GLU A 155 14.80 -13.37 -11.77
C GLU A 155 13.69 -14.31 -12.27
#